data_AF-A0A838JQC6-F1
#
_entry.id   AF-A0A838JQC6-F1
#
_cell.length_a   1.000
_cell.length_b   1.000
_cell.length_c   1.000
_cell.angle_alpha   90.00
_cell.angle_beta   90.00
_cell.angle_gamma   90.00
#
_symmetry.space_group_name_H-M   'P 1'
#
loop_
_entity.id
_entity.type
_entity.pdbx_description
1 polymer ?
#
loop_
_entity_poly.entity_id
_entity_poly.type
_entity_poly.pdbx_seq_one_letter_code
_entity_poly.pdbx_strand_id
1 'polypeptide(L)'
;MNGMVWVRILIGAVWLNGGVEKLLNPSFPRQFAVSLQAGGYVSQAPPFFRDFMKGYVVPNAELFAQLMRMGELTLGIVLILGLLTNLAALGSIGLSAVILLSQGGVGLGTGLGSPEFLTINVIVALISVVILL
;
A
#
# COMPACT_ATOMS: atom_id res chain seq x y z
N MET A 1 -16.44 5.72 22.71
CA MET A 1 -16.60 5.74 21.23
C MET A 1 -15.56 6.62 20.49
N ASN A 2 -14.62 7.31 21.18
CA ASN A 2 -13.63 8.18 20.52
C ASN A 2 -12.40 7.45 19.95
N GLY A 3 -12.11 6.22 20.39
CA GLY A 3 -10.91 5.48 19.96
C GLY A 3 -10.89 5.19 18.46
N MET A 4 -12.06 4.90 17.87
CA MET A 4 -12.17 4.57 16.45
C MET A 4 -11.86 5.76 15.53
N VAL A 5 -12.19 6.97 15.98
CA VAL A 5 -11.94 8.20 15.22
C VAL A 5 -10.43 8.42 15.05
N TRP A 6 -9.67 8.24 16.13
CA TRP A 6 -8.21 8.40 16.09
C TRP A 6 -7.53 7.33 15.24
N VAL A 7 -7.96 6.07 15.36
CA VAL A 7 -7.44 4.97 14.51
C VAL A 7 -7.64 5.30 13.03
N ARG A 8 -8.85 5.70 12.66
CA ARG A 8 -9.18 6.05 11.28
C ARG A 8 -8.35 7.23 10.76
N ILE A 9 -8.22 8.29 11.56
CA ILE A 9 -7.41 9.47 11.20
C ILE A 9 -5.94 9.09 11.03
N LEU A 10 -5.38 8.25 11.92
CA LEU A 10 -4.00 7.80 11.82
C LEU A 10 -3.73 6.97 10.56
N ILE A 11 -4.60 5.99 10.26
CA ILE A 11 -4.47 5.21 9.01
C ILE A 11 -4.65 6.11 7.79
N GLY A 12 -5.61 7.02 7.82
CA GLY A 12 -5.80 8.00 6.76
C GLY A 12 -4.56 8.90 6.56
N ALA A 13 -3.91 9.33 7.64
CA ALA A 13 -2.70 10.13 7.58
C ALA A 13 -1.52 9.37 6.93
N VAL A 14 -1.36 8.07 7.23
CA VAL A 14 -0.33 7.22 6.60
C VAL A 14 -0.52 7.17 5.07
N TRP A 15 -1.74 6.89 4.62
CA TRP A 15 -2.05 6.87 3.18
C TRP A 15 -1.94 8.23 2.53
N LEU A 16 -2.43 9.29 3.20
CA LEU A 16 -2.36 10.64 2.68
C LEU A 16 -0.91 11.09 2.52
N ASN A 17 -0.03 10.77 3.47
CA ASN A 17 1.38 11.11 3.38
C ASN A 17 2.05 10.45 2.15
N GLY A 18 1.86 9.14 1.95
CA GLY A 18 2.38 8.43 0.78
C GLY A 18 1.81 8.96 -0.54
N GLY A 19 0.51 9.26 -0.57
CA GLY A 19 -0.17 9.80 -1.73
C GLY A 19 0.31 11.20 -2.09
N VAL A 20 0.51 12.07 -1.10
CA VAL A 20 1.03 13.43 -1.28
C VAL A 20 2.48 13.41 -1.75
N GLU A 21 3.33 12.55 -1.18
CA GLU A 21 4.72 12.37 -1.64
C GLU A 21 4.76 11.99 -3.14
N LYS A 22 3.91 11.03 -3.55
CA LYS A 22 3.78 10.62 -4.96
C LYS A 22 3.17 11.70 -5.85
N LEU A 23 2.29 12.54 -5.32
CA LEU A 23 1.68 13.66 -6.04
C LEU A 23 2.67 14.79 -6.29
N LEU A 24 3.48 15.12 -5.28
CA LEU A 24 4.48 16.18 -5.34
C LEU A 24 5.75 15.76 -6.07
N ASN A 25 5.88 14.48 -6.46
CA ASN A 25 6.95 13.98 -7.31
C ASN A 25 6.45 13.74 -8.76
N PRO A 26 6.64 14.69 -9.70
CA PRO A 26 6.19 14.54 -11.09
C PRO A 26 6.92 13.43 -11.85
N SER A 27 8.07 12.98 -11.36
CA SER A 27 8.84 11.90 -11.98
C SER A 27 8.38 10.51 -11.54
N PHE A 28 7.59 10.41 -10.46
CA PHE A 28 7.14 9.14 -9.89
C PHE A 28 6.52 8.18 -10.93
N PRO A 29 5.56 8.60 -11.79
CA PRO A 29 4.98 7.67 -12.76
C PRO A 29 5.99 7.12 -13.77
N ARG A 30 6.94 7.96 -14.20
CA ARG A 30 7.99 7.59 -15.16
C ARG A 30 9.07 6.71 -14.54
N GLN A 31 9.32 6.87 -13.24
CA GLN A 31 10.33 6.11 -12.50
C GLN A 31 9.77 4.85 -11.84
N PHE A 32 8.45 4.61 -11.92
CA PHE A 32 7.80 3.52 -11.20
C PHE A 32 8.34 2.14 -11.60
N ALA A 33 8.51 1.87 -12.90
CA ALA A 33 9.06 0.60 -13.39
C ALA A 33 10.48 0.33 -12.85
N VAL A 34 11.32 1.36 -12.84
CA VAL A 34 12.68 1.28 -12.29
C VAL A 34 12.65 1.02 -10.79
N SER A 35 11.74 1.69 -10.07
CA SER A 35 11.55 1.51 -8.63
C SER A 35 11.07 0.10 -8.28
N LEU A 36 10.16 -0.47 -9.09
CA LEU A 36 9.69 -1.85 -8.94
C LEU A 36 10.84 -2.87 -9.09
N GLN A 37 11.75 -2.66 -10.03
CA GLN A 37 12.91 -3.52 -10.20
C GLN A 37 13.95 -3.32 -9.10
N ALA A 38 14.36 -2.07 -8.84
CA ALA A 38 15.39 -1.74 -7.87
C ALA A 38 14.99 -2.14 -6.44
N GLY A 39 13.72 -2.00 -6.09
CA GLY A 39 13.18 -2.41 -4.79
C GLY A 39 12.84 -3.89 -4.67
N GLY A 40 13.08 -4.69 -5.71
CA GLY A 40 12.80 -6.13 -5.69
C GLY A 40 11.31 -6.49 -5.71
N TYR A 41 10.41 -5.53 -5.97
CA TYR A 41 8.95 -5.71 -5.94
C TYR A 41 8.41 -6.73 -6.96
N VAL A 42 9.20 -7.05 -7.98
CA VAL A 42 8.86 -8.08 -8.96
C VAL A 42 9.55 -9.41 -8.62
N SER A 43 10.82 -9.38 -8.26
CA SER A 43 11.61 -10.59 -8.03
C SER A 43 11.22 -11.28 -6.72
N GLN A 44 10.88 -10.52 -5.68
CA GLN A 44 10.53 -11.06 -4.36
C GLN A 44 9.07 -11.52 -4.29
N ALA A 45 8.18 -10.97 -5.14
CA ALA A 45 6.77 -11.34 -5.17
C ALA A 45 6.55 -12.87 -5.28
N PRO A 46 5.53 -13.44 -4.60
CA PRO A 46 5.16 -14.86 -4.76
C PRO A 46 4.85 -15.20 -6.22
N PRO A 47 5.05 -16.45 -6.68
CA PRO A 47 4.97 -16.80 -8.10
C PRO A 47 3.71 -16.30 -8.83
N PHE A 48 2.52 -16.54 -8.27
CA PHE A 48 1.25 -16.09 -8.86
C PHE A 48 1.17 -14.57 -9.02
N PHE A 49 1.69 -13.84 -8.03
CA PHE A 49 1.66 -12.37 -8.03
C PHE A 49 2.76 -11.80 -8.93
N ARG A 50 3.93 -12.46 -8.96
CA ARG A 50 5.02 -12.13 -9.88
C ARG A 50 4.58 -12.26 -11.34
N ASP A 51 3.79 -13.27 -11.68
CA ASP A 51 3.26 -13.44 -13.03
C ASP A 51 2.29 -12.29 -13.38
N PHE A 52 1.43 -11.89 -12.45
CA PHE A 52 0.62 -10.68 -12.59
C PHE A 52 1.47 -9.41 -12.76
N MET A 53 2.52 -9.25 -11.94
CA MET A 53 3.43 -8.10 -12.02
C MET A 53 4.11 -8.01 -13.39
N LYS A 54 4.63 -9.13 -13.91
CA LYS A 54 5.31 -9.19 -15.20
C LYS A 54 4.35 -9.05 -16.39
N GLY A 55 3.14 -9.63 -16.29
CA GLY A 55 2.16 -9.62 -17.37
C GLY A 55 1.37 -8.32 -17.49
N TYR A 56 1.13 -7.61 -16.38
CA TYR A 56 0.23 -6.46 -16.35
C TYR A 56 0.86 -5.21 -15.74
N VAL A 57 1.51 -5.31 -14.57
CA VAL A 57 1.98 -4.12 -13.83
C VAL A 57 3.18 -3.48 -14.51
N VAL A 58 4.23 -4.25 -14.81
CA VAL A 58 5.46 -3.74 -15.42
C VAL A 58 5.22 -3.18 -16.83
N PRO A 59 4.46 -3.85 -17.73
CA PRO A 59 4.15 -3.29 -19.04
C PRO A 59 3.32 -2.00 -18.99
N ASN A 60 2.51 -1.81 -17.94
CA ASN A 60 1.64 -0.65 -17.74
C ASN A 60 2.08 0.18 -16.53
N ALA A 61 3.39 0.26 -16.26
CA ALA A 61 3.91 0.78 -15.00
C ALA A 61 3.45 2.22 -14.69
N GLU A 62 3.38 3.09 -15.70
CA GLU A 62 2.90 4.45 -15.51
C GLU A 62 1.44 4.48 -15.05
N LEU A 63 0.57 3.66 -15.65
CA LEU A 63 -0.83 3.54 -15.23
C LEU A 63 -0.93 3.04 -13.79
N PHE A 64 -0.17 2.00 -13.41
CA PHE A 64 -0.18 1.48 -12.05
C PHE A 64 0.38 2.48 -11.03
N ALA A 65 1.37 3.28 -11.42
CA ALA A 65 1.84 4.39 -10.60
C ALA A 65 0.72 5.40 -10.34
N GLN A 66 -0.03 5.76 -11.38
CA GLN A 66 -1.19 6.66 -11.26
C GLN A 66 -2.26 6.07 -10.34
N LEU A 67 -2.61 4.79 -10.52
CA LEU A 67 -3.57 4.09 -9.67
C LEU A 67 -3.10 4.03 -8.21
N MET A 68 -1.82 3.76 -7.97
CA MET A 68 -1.23 3.75 -6.63
C MET A 68 -1.34 5.12 -5.99
N ARG A 69 -0.89 6.17 -6.67
CA ARG A 69 -0.97 7.55 -6.21
C ARG A 69 -2.41 7.98 -5.88
N MET A 70 -3.34 7.72 -6.79
CA MET A 70 -4.74 8.07 -6.59
C MET A 70 -5.38 7.28 -5.47
N GLY A 71 -5.11 5.97 -5.39
CA GLY A 71 -5.60 5.11 -4.33
C GLY A 71 -5.17 5.58 -2.95
N GLU A 72 -3.88 5.87 -2.77
CA GLU A 72 -3.33 6.37 -1.50
C GLU A 72 -3.94 7.73 -1.11
N LEU A 73 -4.03 8.69 -2.06
CA LEU A 73 -4.66 9.99 -1.81
C LEU A 73 -6.13 9.86 -1.42
N THR A 74 -6.89 9.09 -2.20
CA THR A 74 -8.33 8.93 -1.97
C THR A 74 -8.59 8.23 -0.63
N LEU A 75 -7.89 7.14 -0.33
CA LEU A 75 -8.02 6.45 0.96
C LEU A 75 -7.66 7.37 2.13
N GLY A 76 -6.57 8.14 1.99
CA GLY A 76 -6.14 9.07 3.02
C GLY A 76 -7.19 10.13 3.34
N ILE A 77 -7.72 10.80 2.31
CA ILE A 77 -8.74 11.85 2.46
C ILE A 77 -10.03 11.26 3.03
N VAL A 78 -10.52 10.17 2.45
CA VAL A 78 -11.80 9.55 2.81
C VAL A 78 -11.78 9.04 4.26
N LEU A 79 -10.68 8.41 4.70
CA LEU A 79 -10.52 7.97 6.08
C LEU A 79 -10.41 9.15 7.05
N ILE A 80 -9.61 10.18 6.76
CA ILE A 80 -9.50 11.35 7.66
C ILE A 80 -10.87 12.01 7.85
N LEU A 81 -11.59 12.26 6.75
CA LEU A 81 -12.91 12.88 6.77
C LEU A 81 -14.02 11.96 7.32
N GLY A 82 -13.76 10.66 7.45
CA GLY A 82 -14.74 9.69 7.94
C GLY A 82 -15.83 9.33 6.93
N LEU A 83 -15.59 9.56 5.64
CA LEU A 83 -16.54 9.24 4.58
C LEU A 83 -16.44 7.75 4.24
N LEU A 84 -17.58 7.08 3.99
CA LEU A 84 -17.63 5.67 3.55
C LEU A 84 -16.66 4.75 4.35
N THR A 85 -16.58 4.95 5.67
CA THR A 85 -15.45 4.48 6.49
C THR A 85 -15.18 2.97 6.35
N ASN A 86 -16.23 2.13 6.28
CA ASN A 86 -16.07 0.68 6.11
C ASN A 86 -15.47 0.33 4.74
N LEU A 87 -15.92 0.98 3.66
CA LEU A 87 -15.36 0.77 2.32
C LEU A 87 -13.92 1.26 2.25
N ALA A 88 -13.62 2.39 2.89
CA ALA A 88 -12.27 2.93 2.95
C ALA A 88 -11.32 2.03 3.75
N ALA A 89 -11.79 1.43 4.85
CA ALA A 89 -11.02 0.44 5.61
C ALA A 89 -10.75 -0.83 4.78
N LEU A 90 -11.74 -1.33 4.03
CA LEU A 90 -11.54 -2.46 3.11
C LEU A 90 -10.53 -2.11 2.00
N GLY A 91 -10.61 -0.91 1.44
CA GLY A 91 -9.66 -0.41 0.45
C GLY A 91 -8.24 -0.29 1.01
N SER A 92 -8.09 0.19 2.25
CA SER A 92 -6.81 0.24 2.99
C SER A 92 -6.21 -1.17 3.14
N ILE A 93 -7.01 -2.14 3.60
CA ILE A 93 -6.56 -3.54 3.73
C ILE A 93 -6.12 -4.09 2.37
N GLY A 94 -6.93 -3.91 1.32
CA GLY A 94 -6.64 -4.39 -0.02
C GLY A 94 -5.35 -3.79 -0.59
N LEU A 95 -5.18 -2.48 -0.46
CA LEU A 95 -3.99 -1.78 -0.97
C LEU A 95 -2.73 -2.19 -0.21
N SER A 96 -2.81 -2.31 1.12
CA SER A 96 -1.72 -2.86 1.93
C SER A 96 -1.36 -4.28 1.52
N ALA A 97 -2.35 -5.13 1.23
CA ALA A 97 -2.11 -6.50 0.77
C ALA A 97 -1.41 -6.55 -0.59
N VAL A 98 -1.80 -5.69 -1.55
CA VAL A 98 -1.12 -5.58 -2.85
C VAL A 98 0.35 -5.18 -2.68
N ILE A 99 0.63 -4.17 -1.86
CA ILE A 99 2.01 -3.73 -1.61
C ILE A 99 2.80 -4.84 -0.91
N LEU A 100 2.20 -5.48 0.10
CA LEU A 100 2.83 -6.59 0.82
C LEU A 100 3.17 -7.77 -0.11
N LEU A 101 2.26 -8.16 -1.00
CA LEU A 101 2.49 -9.23 -1.97
C LEU A 101 3.61 -8.86 -2.95
N SER A 102 3.69 -7.59 -3.39
CA SER A 102 4.80 -7.13 -4.22
C SER A 102 6.14 -7.21 -3.47
N GLN A 103 6.15 -7.00 -2.15
CA GLN A 103 7.36 -7.09 -1.31
C GLN A 103 7.76 -8.53 -0.92
N GLY A 104 7.04 -9.56 -1.41
CA GLY A 104 7.34 -10.96 -1.11
C GLY A 104 6.50 -11.57 0.02
N GLY A 105 5.53 -10.84 0.56
CA GLY A 105 4.60 -11.33 1.57
C GLY A 105 5.12 -11.21 3.01
N VAL A 106 4.45 -11.92 3.92
CA VAL A 106 4.85 -11.97 5.34
C VAL A 106 5.94 -13.02 5.50
N GLY A 107 7.11 -12.60 5.98
CA GLY A 107 8.22 -13.49 6.33
C GLY A 107 8.46 -13.50 7.84
N LEU A 108 8.80 -14.66 8.41
CA LEU A 108 9.42 -14.72 9.73
C LEU A 108 10.93 -14.56 9.53
N GLY A 109 11.34 -13.32 9.28
CA GLY A 109 12.73 -12.95 9.18
C GLY A 109 13.41 -12.88 10.54
N THR A 110 14.49 -13.64 10.74
CA THR A 110 15.35 -13.54 11.94
C THR A 110 16.65 -12.77 11.67
N GLY A 111 16.78 -12.09 10.53
CA GLY A 111 17.97 -11.35 10.13
C GLY A 111 17.68 -9.90 9.67
N LEU A 112 18.71 -9.05 9.71
CA LEU A 112 18.62 -7.60 9.43
C LEU A 112 18.18 -7.24 7.98
N GLY A 113 18.16 -8.22 7.06
CA GLY A 113 17.75 -8.04 5.66
C GLY A 113 16.57 -8.90 5.22
N SER A 114 15.95 -9.65 6.14
CA SER A 114 14.77 -10.47 5.83
C SER A 114 13.48 -9.65 6.01
N PRO A 115 12.45 -9.85 5.16
CA PRO A 115 11.15 -9.22 5.36
C PRO A 115 10.64 -9.54 6.77
N GLU A 116 10.50 -8.51 7.60
CA GLU A 116 10.00 -8.68 8.96
C GLU A 116 8.51 -9.04 8.93
N PHE A 117 8.07 -9.81 9.92
CA PHE A 117 6.66 -10.18 10.04
C PHE A 117 5.75 -8.95 10.18
N LEU A 118 6.27 -7.87 10.79
CA LEU A 118 5.54 -6.63 11.10
C LEU A 118 5.93 -5.49 10.15
N THR A 119 5.80 -5.70 8.84
CA THR A 119 5.94 -4.58 7.90
C THR A 119 4.87 -3.52 8.15
N ILE A 120 5.14 -2.26 7.78
CA ILE A 120 4.18 -1.15 7.89
C ILE A 120 2.83 -1.50 7.24
N ASN A 121 2.83 -2.23 6.12
CA ASN A 121 1.61 -2.63 5.43
C ASN A 121 0.81 -3.71 6.19
N VAL A 122 1.49 -4.63 6.88
CA VAL A 122 0.82 -5.57 7.80
C VAL A 122 0.17 -4.81 8.94
N ILE A 123 0.88 -3.87 9.56
CA ILE A 123 0.35 -3.04 10.65
C ILE A 123 -0.86 -2.23 10.17
N VAL A 124 -0.75 -1.55 9.04
CA VAL A 124 -1.85 -0.76 8.44
C VAL A 124 -3.06 -1.64 8.14
N ALA A 125 -2.86 -2.82 7.54
CA ALA A 125 -3.95 -3.75 7.27
C ALA A 125 -4.64 -4.22 8.56
N LEU A 126 -3.88 -4.66 9.57
CA LEU A 126 -4.42 -5.15 10.84
C LEU A 126 -5.16 -4.05 11.62
N ILE A 127 -4.60 -2.85 11.70
CA ILE A 127 -5.25 -1.72 12.37
C ILE A 127 -6.49 -1.27 11.59
N SER A 128 -6.48 -1.38 10.25
CA SER A 128 -7.67 -1.10 9.44
C SER A 128 -8.81 -2.08 9.71
N VAL A 129 -8.54 -3.32 10.13
CA VAL A 129 -9.60 -4.27 10.56
C VAL A 129 -10.32 -3.75 11.80
N VAL A 130 -9.61 -3.08 12.73
CA VAL A 130 -10.24 -2.49 13.92
C VAL A 130 -11.31 -1.48 13.53
N ILE A 131 -11.15 -0.76 12.41
CA ILE A 131 -12.14 0.19 11.89
C ILE A 131 -13.48 -0.48 11.54
N LEU A 132 -13.46 -1.79 11.29
CA LEU A 132 -14.64 -2.58 10.91
C LEU A 132 -15.36 -3.24 12.11
N LEU A 133 -14.80 -3.17 13.31
CA LEU A 133 -15.33 -3.78 14.54
C LEU A 133 -16.15 -2.77 15.37
#